data_AF-U6Q3R6-F1
#
_entry.id   AF-U6Q3R6-F1
#
_cell.length_a   1.000
_cell.length_b   1.000
_cell.length_c   1.000
_cell.angle_alpha   90.00
_cell.angle_beta   90.00
_cell.angle_gamma   90.00
#
_symmetry.space_group_name_H-M   'P 1'
#
loop_
_entity.id
_entity.type
_entity.pdbx_description
1 polymer ?
#
loop_
_entity_poly.entity_id
_entity_poly.type
_entity_poly.pdbx_seq_one_letter_code
_entity_poly.pdbx_strand_id
1 'polypeptide(L)'
;NTINGVKNSIKSLKTFFSTPKDAPLHEITPQHLNRFLAWRSSAPSSANVEIAFFSAIFEHAQKSDYIDFEKKNPVKGVKKNKIEKRDNYINDKLFDVVYEHADQQMRDLMDIALLTGQRPIDICSLHTSQISDGILNIKQAKTSARLRFEISGSLKEIIDRIAPENGFLFLNKHGKPLNRQLITNWFLNLRKQIMQERPELEEELRNFQFRDLRAKAATDAYLQNDKETARELLGHTSTNMTNRYIRQVKVQKPFNKKKK
;
A
#
# COMPACT_ATOMS: atom_id res chain seq x y z
N ASN A 1 -7.72 -8.21 -8.51
CA ASN A 1 -7.71 -6.89 -7.83
C ASN A 1 -8.30 -5.77 -8.67
N THR A 2 -7.79 -5.47 -9.87
CA THR A 2 -8.30 -4.38 -10.73
C THR A 2 -9.80 -4.52 -11.05
N ILE A 3 -10.24 -5.71 -11.47
CA ILE A 3 -11.65 -5.99 -11.75
C ILE A 3 -12.54 -5.78 -10.51
N ASN A 4 -12.09 -6.21 -9.33
CA ASN A 4 -12.86 -6.02 -8.09
C ASN A 4 -12.97 -4.52 -7.71
N GLY A 5 -11.91 -3.73 -7.96
CA GLY A 5 -11.95 -2.29 -7.81
C GLY A 5 -13.01 -1.64 -8.71
N VAL A 6 -13.05 -2.06 -9.99
CA VAL A 6 -14.07 -1.59 -10.95
C VAL A 6 -15.48 -1.98 -10.51
N LYS A 7 -15.71 -3.23 -10.06
CA LYS A 7 -17.02 -3.68 -9.54
C LYS A 7 -17.50 -2.81 -8.38
N ASN A 8 -16.61 -2.45 -7.46
CA ASN A 8 -16.94 -1.54 -6.36
C ASN A 8 -17.29 -0.14 -6.87
N SER A 9 -16.55 0.39 -7.85
CA SER A 9 -16.87 1.69 -8.44
C SER A 9 -18.25 1.70 -9.11
N ILE A 10 -18.59 0.63 -9.84
CA ILE A 10 -19.92 0.46 -10.45
C ILE A 10 -21.01 0.50 -9.38
N LYS A 11 -20.80 -0.18 -8.24
CA LYS A 11 -21.79 -0.18 -7.14
C LYS A 11 -22.07 1.24 -6.65
N SER A 12 -21.03 2.01 -6.32
CA SER A 12 -21.18 3.39 -5.84
C SER A 12 -21.86 4.29 -6.87
N LEU A 13 -21.45 4.19 -8.15
CA LEU A 13 -22.02 4.98 -9.24
C LEU A 13 -23.50 4.64 -9.45
N LYS A 14 -23.88 3.34 -9.46
CA LYS A 14 -25.28 2.92 -9.55
C LYS A 14 -26.11 3.41 -8.36
N THR A 15 -25.59 3.32 -7.14
CA THR A 15 -26.32 3.81 -5.96
C THR A 15 -26.68 5.29 -6.10
N PHE A 16 -25.81 6.11 -6.68
CA PHE A 16 -26.06 7.55 -6.82
C PHE A 16 -26.84 7.93 -8.08
N PHE A 17 -26.50 7.35 -9.24
CA PHE A 17 -27.07 7.72 -10.54
C PHE A 17 -28.25 6.85 -10.99
N SER A 18 -28.53 5.74 -10.31
CA SER A 18 -29.58 4.78 -10.70
C SER A 18 -30.65 4.56 -9.64
N THR A 19 -30.74 5.41 -8.61
CA THR A 19 -31.71 5.25 -7.51
C THR A 19 -32.49 6.55 -7.27
N PRO A 20 -33.84 6.54 -7.25
CA PRO A 20 -34.73 5.39 -7.47
C PRO A 20 -34.92 5.01 -8.95
N LYS A 21 -34.48 5.85 -9.88
CA LYS A 21 -34.54 5.64 -11.33
C LYS A 21 -33.19 5.97 -11.95
N ASP A 22 -32.87 5.33 -13.07
CA ASP A 22 -31.72 5.65 -13.90
C ASP A 22 -31.73 7.10 -14.39
N ALA A 23 -30.65 7.83 -14.08
CA ALA A 23 -30.38 9.14 -14.64
C ALA A 23 -30.02 8.98 -16.13
N PRO A 24 -30.72 9.68 -17.04
CA PRO A 24 -30.38 9.65 -18.46
C PRO A 24 -28.95 10.13 -18.67
N LEU A 25 -28.15 9.37 -19.42
CA LEU A 25 -26.72 9.66 -19.61
C LEU A 25 -26.49 11.07 -20.21
N HIS A 26 -27.45 11.55 -21.02
CA HIS A 26 -27.41 12.88 -21.63
C HIS A 26 -27.84 14.03 -20.68
N GLU A 27 -28.35 13.75 -19.49
CA GLU A 27 -28.70 14.79 -18.50
C GLU A 27 -27.62 14.97 -17.44
N ILE A 28 -26.58 14.12 -17.44
CA ILE A 28 -25.51 14.19 -16.46
C ILE A 28 -24.60 15.38 -16.76
N THR A 29 -24.51 16.30 -15.80
CA THR A 29 -23.71 17.53 -15.87
C THR A 29 -22.55 17.50 -14.87
N PRO A 30 -21.56 18.40 -14.99
CA PRO A 30 -20.52 18.56 -13.97
C PRO A 30 -21.08 18.84 -12.56
N GLN A 31 -22.23 19.50 -12.45
CA GLN A 31 -22.87 19.76 -11.16
C GLN A 31 -23.32 18.45 -10.48
N HIS A 32 -23.84 17.48 -11.24
CA HIS A 32 -24.21 16.17 -10.71
C HIS A 32 -22.98 15.39 -10.20
N LEU A 33 -21.83 15.53 -10.87
CA LEU A 33 -20.58 14.92 -10.46
C LEU A 33 -20.00 15.55 -9.18
N ASN A 34 -20.13 16.87 -9.02
CA ASN A 34 -19.78 17.53 -7.76
C ASN A 34 -20.69 17.08 -6.60
N ARG A 35 -22.00 16.89 -6.86
CA ARG A 35 -22.92 16.30 -5.87
C ARG A 35 -22.52 14.87 -5.51
N PHE A 36 -22.10 14.06 -6.49
CA PHE A 36 -21.58 12.71 -6.22
C PHE A 36 -20.34 12.75 -5.32
N LEU A 37 -19.37 13.63 -5.61
CA LEU A 37 -18.17 13.78 -4.79
C LEU A 37 -18.50 14.20 -3.35
N ALA A 38 -19.46 15.11 -3.18
CA ALA A 38 -19.94 15.53 -1.86
C ALA A 38 -20.67 14.40 -1.10
N TRP A 39 -21.53 13.65 -1.79
CA TRP A 39 -22.20 12.46 -1.26
C TRP A 39 -21.19 11.39 -0.82
N ARG A 40 -20.08 11.26 -1.55
CA ARG A 40 -18.97 10.33 -1.26
C ARG A 40 -17.86 10.93 -0.39
N SER A 41 -18.15 11.98 0.37
CA SER A 41 -17.16 12.73 1.18
C SER A 41 -16.45 11.88 2.25
N SER A 42 -17.08 10.82 2.76
CA SER A 42 -16.47 9.88 3.71
C SER A 42 -15.36 9.00 3.10
N ALA A 43 -15.27 8.93 1.77
CA ALA A 43 -14.28 8.12 1.06
C ALA A 43 -13.69 8.88 -0.15
N PRO A 44 -12.98 10.01 0.08
CA PRO A 44 -12.62 10.95 -0.98
C PRO A 44 -11.66 10.34 -2.01
N SER A 45 -10.78 9.43 -1.58
CA SER A 45 -9.88 8.70 -2.49
C SER A 45 -10.64 7.73 -3.40
N SER A 46 -11.62 7.00 -2.86
CA SER A 46 -12.50 6.13 -3.64
C SER A 46 -13.36 6.94 -4.61
N ALA A 47 -13.92 8.07 -4.16
CA ALA A 47 -14.71 8.98 -4.99
C ALA A 47 -13.92 9.45 -6.23
N ASN A 48 -12.64 9.77 -6.07
CA ASN A 48 -11.77 10.16 -7.18
C ASN A 48 -11.53 9.02 -8.19
N VAL A 49 -11.43 7.77 -7.72
CA VAL A 49 -11.30 6.58 -8.58
C VAL A 49 -12.62 6.29 -9.29
N GLU A 50 -13.73 6.41 -8.58
CA GLU A 50 -15.10 6.25 -9.09
C GLU A 50 -15.38 7.27 -10.21
N ILE A 51 -15.06 8.55 -10.01
CA ILE A 51 -15.18 9.60 -11.03
C ILE A 51 -14.23 9.35 -12.22
N ALA A 52 -13.00 8.91 -11.98
CA ALA A 52 -12.09 8.58 -13.07
C ALA A 52 -12.62 7.42 -13.92
N PHE A 53 -13.20 6.41 -13.29
CA PHE A 53 -13.86 5.31 -13.99
C PHE A 53 -15.11 5.78 -14.73
N PHE A 54 -15.88 6.70 -14.15
CA PHE A 54 -17.03 7.30 -14.83
C PHE A 54 -16.63 8.08 -16.08
N SER A 55 -15.48 8.77 -16.07
CA SER A 55 -14.92 9.38 -17.27
C SER A 55 -14.71 8.36 -18.39
N ALA A 56 -14.17 7.18 -18.06
CA ALA A 56 -13.94 6.11 -19.03
C ALA A 56 -15.27 5.52 -19.56
N ILE A 57 -16.32 5.45 -18.73
CA ILE A 57 -17.66 5.06 -19.17
C ILE A 57 -18.19 6.04 -20.21
N PHE A 58 -18.09 7.35 -19.97
CA PHE A 58 -18.52 8.37 -20.94
C PHE A 58 -17.72 8.31 -22.25
N GLU A 59 -16.41 8.13 -22.17
CA GLU A 59 -15.56 7.96 -23.36
C GLU A 59 -15.95 6.72 -24.18
N HIS A 60 -16.30 5.62 -23.51
CA HIS A 60 -16.81 4.43 -24.19
C HIS A 60 -18.19 4.69 -24.81
N ALA A 61 -19.10 5.34 -24.09
CA ALA A 61 -20.43 5.66 -24.58
C ALA A 61 -20.41 6.54 -25.84
N GLN A 62 -19.49 7.52 -25.90
CA GLN A 62 -19.25 8.33 -27.10
C GLN A 62 -18.74 7.50 -28.27
N LYS A 63 -17.79 6.58 -28.03
CA LYS A 63 -17.21 5.71 -29.08
C LYS A 63 -18.17 4.65 -29.61
N SER A 64 -19.24 4.38 -28.88
CA SER A 64 -20.25 3.38 -29.21
C SER A 64 -21.61 4.00 -29.54
N ASP A 65 -21.64 5.30 -29.86
CA ASP A 65 -22.81 6.04 -30.31
C ASP A 65 -24.02 6.03 -29.34
N TYR A 66 -23.79 5.75 -28.06
CA TYR A 66 -24.82 5.85 -27.01
C TYR A 66 -25.13 7.29 -26.60
N ILE A 67 -24.17 8.18 -26.81
CA ILE A 67 -24.29 9.63 -26.66
C ILE A 67 -23.59 10.30 -27.82
N ASP A 68 -24.06 11.49 -28.19
CA ASP A 68 -23.43 12.32 -29.19
C ASP A 68 -21.92 12.49 -28.92
N PHE A 69 -21.11 12.16 -29.93
CA PHE A 69 -19.66 12.26 -29.88
C PHE A 69 -19.19 13.70 -29.65
N GLU A 70 -19.90 14.70 -30.17
CA GLU A 70 -19.57 16.12 -30.01
C GLU A 70 -19.84 16.62 -28.59
N LYS A 71 -20.70 15.92 -27.85
CA LYS A 71 -21.02 16.30 -26.48
C LYS A 71 -19.81 16.12 -25.58
N LYS A 72 -19.35 17.20 -24.94
CA LYS A 72 -18.24 17.14 -23.99
C LYS A 72 -18.54 16.17 -22.84
N ASN A 73 -17.61 15.24 -22.59
CA ASN A 73 -17.64 14.38 -21.40
C ASN A 73 -17.75 15.25 -20.12
N PRO A 74 -18.83 15.12 -19.32
CA PRO A 74 -19.11 16.00 -18.19
C PRO A 74 -18.09 15.87 -17.06
N VAL A 75 -17.31 14.79 -17.04
CA VAL A 75 -16.22 14.59 -16.08
C VAL A 75 -15.02 15.48 -16.38
N LYS A 76 -14.83 15.90 -17.65
CA LYS A 76 -13.74 16.78 -18.06
C LYS A 76 -13.94 18.17 -17.45
N GLY A 77 -13.15 18.49 -16.42
CA GLY A 77 -13.20 19.77 -15.70
C GLY A 77 -13.67 19.63 -14.24
N VAL A 78 -14.11 18.45 -13.81
CA VAL A 78 -14.44 18.20 -12.40
C VAL A 78 -13.16 18.10 -11.59
N LYS A 79 -13.03 18.98 -10.59
CA LYS A 79 -11.89 18.98 -9.67
C LYS A 79 -12.01 17.81 -8.71
N LYS A 80 -11.04 16.89 -8.76
CA LYS A 80 -10.93 15.77 -7.83
C LYS A 80 -10.60 16.25 -6.41
N ASN A 81 -11.01 15.47 -5.41
CA ASN A 81 -10.67 15.71 -4.01
C ASN A 81 -9.15 15.72 -3.82
N LYS A 82 -8.64 16.68 -3.04
CA LYS A 82 -7.23 16.68 -2.62
C LYS A 82 -7.05 15.53 -1.63
N ILE A 83 -6.12 14.62 -1.92
CA ILE A 83 -5.79 13.48 -1.06
C ILE A 83 -4.41 13.72 -0.47
N GLU A 84 -4.36 13.85 0.85
CA GLU A 84 -3.10 13.91 1.57
C GLU A 84 -2.43 12.54 1.53
N LYS A 85 -1.14 12.54 1.22
CA LYS A 85 -0.34 11.32 1.18
C LYS A 85 0.15 11.05 2.58
N ARG A 86 0.09 9.79 2.98
CA ARG A 86 0.70 9.33 4.24
C ARG A 86 2.20 9.56 4.19
N ASP A 87 2.71 10.18 5.23
CA ASP A 87 4.11 10.56 5.43
C ASP A 87 4.65 10.15 6.80
N ASN A 88 3.87 9.38 7.58
CA ASN A 88 4.29 8.88 8.88
C ASN A 88 5.53 7.97 8.77
N TYR A 89 6.59 8.34 9.48
CA TYR A 89 7.73 7.46 9.72
C TYR A 89 7.46 6.63 10.98
N ILE A 90 7.72 5.32 10.90
CA ILE A 90 7.66 4.44 12.06
C ILE A 90 9.06 4.44 12.68
N ASN A 91 9.22 5.16 13.79
CA ASN A 91 10.48 5.18 14.53
C ASN A 91 10.70 3.85 15.27
N ASP A 92 11.94 3.63 15.72
CA ASP A 92 12.34 2.38 16.38
C ASP A 92 11.56 2.15 17.66
N LYS A 93 11.36 3.20 18.49
CA LYS A 93 10.56 3.09 19.73
C LYS A 93 9.14 2.55 19.49
N LEU A 94 8.43 3.06 18.50
CA LEU A 94 7.07 2.61 18.17
C LEU A 94 7.10 1.20 17.55
N PHE A 95 8.11 0.91 16.73
CA PHE A 95 8.31 -0.41 16.16
C PHE A 95 8.53 -1.45 17.27
N ASP A 96 9.43 -1.18 18.22
CA ASP A 96 9.81 -2.05 19.33
C ASP A 96 8.61 -2.35 20.22
N VAL A 97 7.81 -1.32 20.57
CA VAL A 97 6.56 -1.53 21.32
C VAL A 97 5.65 -2.51 20.60
N VAL A 98 5.43 -2.36 19.29
CA VAL A 98 4.57 -3.30 18.55
C VAL A 98 5.20 -4.68 18.44
N TYR A 99 6.52 -4.76 18.27
CA TYR A 99 7.28 -5.99 18.13
C TYR A 99 7.26 -6.82 19.43
N GLU A 100 7.38 -6.17 20.59
CA GLU A 100 7.33 -6.82 21.90
C GLU A 100 5.96 -7.46 22.17
N HIS A 101 4.86 -6.80 21.79
CA HIS A 101 3.50 -7.34 21.96
C HIS A 101 3.11 -8.33 20.86
N ALA A 102 3.86 -8.40 19.76
CA ALA A 102 3.61 -9.31 18.66
C ALA A 102 3.93 -10.77 19.04
N ASP A 103 3.12 -11.71 18.56
CA ASP A 103 3.47 -13.12 18.57
C ASP A 103 4.62 -13.43 17.59
N GLN A 104 5.19 -14.64 17.67
CA GLN A 104 6.35 -15.01 16.85
C GLN A 104 6.06 -14.89 15.34
N GLN A 105 4.86 -15.26 14.89
CA GLN A 105 4.52 -15.20 13.48
C GLN A 105 4.43 -13.74 12.98
N MET A 106 3.90 -12.84 13.80
CA MET A 106 3.84 -11.41 13.48
C MET A 106 5.23 -10.77 13.54
N ARG A 107 6.10 -11.17 14.47
CA ARG A 107 7.51 -10.75 14.49
C ARG A 107 8.24 -11.16 13.21
N ASP A 108 8.09 -12.41 12.79
CA ASP A 108 8.68 -12.93 11.55
C ASP A 108 8.17 -12.17 10.31
N LEU A 109 6.87 -11.85 10.28
CA LEU A 109 6.29 -11.01 9.22
C LEU A 109 6.86 -9.58 9.23
N MET A 110 7.02 -8.98 10.41
CA MET A 110 7.58 -7.63 10.56
C MET A 110 9.04 -7.59 10.11
N ASP A 111 9.85 -8.57 10.53
CA ASP A 111 11.26 -8.67 10.19
C ASP A 111 11.46 -8.92 8.69
N ILE A 112 10.75 -9.88 8.10
CA ILE A 112 10.83 -10.10 6.65
C ILE A 112 10.41 -8.84 5.88
N ALA A 113 9.42 -8.08 6.36
CA ALA A 113 9.00 -6.84 5.72
C ALA A 113 10.11 -5.76 5.77
N LEU A 114 10.87 -5.70 6.86
CA LEU A 114 12.00 -4.77 6.99
C LEU A 114 13.22 -5.22 6.17
N LEU A 115 13.63 -6.48 6.33
CA LEU A 115 14.80 -7.07 5.68
C LEU A 115 14.70 -7.03 4.16
N THR A 116 13.51 -7.32 3.62
CA THR A 116 13.32 -7.43 2.18
C THR A 116 12.68 -6.18 1.58
N GLY A 117 12.09 -5.31 2.40
CA GLY A 117 11.32 -4.15 1.95
C GLY A 117 10.08 -4.51 1.12
N GLN A 118 9.61 -5.76 1.07
CA GLN A 118 8.57 -6.21 0.14
C GLN A 118 7.15 -5.80 0.55
N ARG A 119 6.20 -5.85 -0.41
CA ARG A 119 4.80 -5.52 -0.13
C ARG A 119 4.17 -6.68 0.65
N PRO A 120 3.17 -6.43 1.51
CA PRO A 120 2.57 -7.50 2.30
C PRO A 120 2.00 -8.65 1.47
N ILE A 121 1.49 -8.37 0.25
CA ILE A 121 1.01 -9.41 -0.67
C ILE A 121 2.15 -10.29 -1.21
N ASP A 122 3.32 -9.69 -1.47
CA ASP A 122 4.50 -10.40 -1.98
C ASP A 122 5.10 -11.28 -0.85
N ILE A 123 5.05 -10.81 0.40
CA ILE A 123 5.45 -11.56 1.60
C ILE A 123 4.54 -12.78 1.83
N CYS A 124 3.21 -12.62 1.73
CA CYS A 124 2.26 -13.73 1.86
C CYS A 124 2.52 -14.85 0.84
N SER A 125 3.02 -14.50 -0.34
CA SER A 125 3.23 -15.45 -1.43
C SER A 125 4.60 -16.13 -1.40
N LEU A 126 5.45 -15.85 -0.40
CA LEU A 126 6.76 -16.49 -0.30
C LEU A 126 6.60 -18.00 -0.16
N HIS A 127 7.27 -18.71 -1.06
CA HIS A 127 7.20 -20.16 -1.19
C HIS A 127 8.62 -20.74 -1.27
N THR A 128 8.85 -21.93 -0.72
CA THR A 128 10.19 -22.53 -0.68
C THR A 128 10.78 -22.82 -2.06
N SER A 129 9.95 -23.00 -3.09
CA SER A 129 10.39 -23.08 -4.49
C SER A 129 11.09 -21.82 -5.02
N GLN A 130 11.03 -20.71 -4.28
CA GLN A 130 11.75 -19.47 -4.60
C GLN A 130 13.16 -19.44 -4.02
N ILE A 131 13.50 -20.42 -3.19
CA ILE A 131 14.78 -20.55 -2.51
C ILE A 131 15.65 -21.52 -3.29
N SER A 132 16.83 -21.07 -3.71
CA SER A 132 17.83 -21.91 -4.38
C SER A 132 19.22 -21.36 -4.09
N ASP A 133 20.20 -22.22 -3.84
CA ASP A 133 21.61 -21.87 -3.64
C ASP A 133 21.84 -20.79 -2.57
N GLY A 134 21.09 -20.86 -1.47
CA GLY A 134 21.15 -19.86 -0.38
C GLY A 134 20.57 -18.49 -0.76
N ILE A 135 19.81 -18.38 -1.85
CA ILE A 135 19.20 -17.13 -2.32
C ILE A 135 17.67 -17.25 -2.32
N LEU A 136 17.00 -16.22 -1.76
CA LEU A 136 15.56 -16.02 -1.90
C LEU A 136 15.26 -15.16 -3.14
N ASN A 137 14.56 -15.74 -4.12
CA ASN A 137 14.22 -15.09 -5.39
C ASN A 137 12.76 -14.60 -5.40
N ILE A 138 12.54 -13.29 -5.38
CA ILE A 138 11.20 -12.69 -5.33
C ILE A 138 10.84 -12.05 -6.67
N LYS A 139 9.66 -12.38 -7.20
CA LYS A 139 9.03 -11.65 -8.32
C LYS A 139 7.80 -10.91 -7.81
N GLN A 140 7.87 -9.57 -7.78
CA GLN A 140 6.77 -8.74 -7.26
C GLN A 140 5.50 -8.88 -8.11
N ALA A 141 4.35 -9.12 -7.48
CA ALA A 141 3.09 -9.31 -8.19
C ALA A 141 2.60 -8.05 -8.93
N LYS A 142 2.89 -6.86 -8.39
CA LYS A 142 2.40 -5.59 -8.96
C LYS A 142 3.20 -5.13 -10.18
N THR A 143 4.52 -5.30 -10.16
CA THR A 143 5.44 -4.67 -11.11
C THR A 143 6.27 -5.69 -11.89
N SER A 144 6.20 -6.98 -11.53
CA SER A 144 7.07 -8.04 -12.04
C SER A 144 8.57 -7.82 -11.80
N ALA A 145 8.95 -6.87 -10.94
CA ALA A 145 10.34 -6.65 -10.55
C ALA A 145 10.91 -7.90 -9.89
N ARG A 146 12.14 -8.27 -10.25
CA ARG A 146 12.86 -9.44 -9.73
C ARG A 146 13.89 -8.99 -8.73
N LEU A 147 13.90 -9.60 -7.56
CA LEU A 147 14.79 -9.29 -6.45
C LEU A 147 15.40 -10.59 -5.93
N ARG A 148 16.65 -10.50 -5.47
CA ARG A 148 17.41 -11.63 -4.95
C ARG A 148 18.00 -11.21 -3.62
N PHE A 149 17.73 -11.99 -2.59
CA PHE A 149 18.24 -11.76 -1.25
C PHE A 149 19.08 -12.95 -0.84
N GLU A 150 20.32 -12.70 -0.43
CA GLU A 150 21.12 -13.72 0.24
C GLU A 150 20.45 -14.12 1.55
N ILE A 151 20.32 -15.43 1.77
CA ILE A 151 19.75 -15.98 2.99
C ILE A 151 20.85 -16.06 4.04
N SER A 152 21.02 -14.95 4.76
CA SER A 152 22.00 -14.80 5.84
C SER A 152 21.41 -14.03 7.02
N GLY A 153 22.09 -14.07 8.17
CA GLY A 153 21.68 -13.39 9.40
C GLY A 153 20.22 -13.70 9.80
N SER A 154 19.48 -12.66 10.18
CA SER A 154 18.08 -12.80 10.61
C SER A 154 17.15 -13.35 9.53
N LEU A 155 17.43 -13.15 8.25
CA LEU A 155 16.64 -13.76 7.18
C LEU A 155 16.78 -15.28 7.20
N LYS A 156 18.00 -15.78 7.43
CA LYS A 156 18.24 -17.22 7.58
C LYS A 156 17.52 -17.78 8.80
N GLU A 157 17.60 -17.10 9.94
CA GLU A 157 16.91 -17.53 11.17
C GLU A 157 15.39 -17.66 10.99
N ILE A 158 14.77 -16.72 10.27
CA ILE A 158 13.33 -16.79 9.96
C ILE A 158 13.04 -17.97 9.04
N ILE A 159 13.81 -18.13 7.96
CA ILE A 159 13.60 -19.21 6.98
C ILE A 159 13.79 -20.57 7.64
N ASP A 160 14.87 -20.78 8.39
CA ASP A 160 15.12 -22.03 9.12
C ASP A 160 13.99 -22.36 10.11
N ARG A 161 13.37 -21.34 10.71
CA ARG A 161 12.27 -21.50 11.69
C ARG A 161 10.94 -21.88 11.04
N ILE A 162 10.60 -21.35 9.87
CA ILE A 162 9.22 -21.44 9.32
C ILE A 162 9.11 -22.14 7.98
N ALA A 163 10.22 -22.34 7.24
CA ALA A 163 10.15 -22.88 5.90
C ALA A 163 9.79 -24.38 5.93
N PRO A 164 8.67 -24.80 5.31
CA PRO A 164 8.36 -26.22 5.13
C PRO A 164 9.26 -26.83 4.04
N GLU A 165 9.30 -28.16 3.93
CA GLU A 165 10.00 -28.84 2.83
C GLU A 165 9.52 -28.35 1.45
N ASN A 166 8.19 -28.28 1.27
CA ASN A 166 7.57 -27.71 0.08
C ASN A 166 6.29 -26.97 0.46
N GLY A 167 6.28 -25.65 0.34
CA GLY A 167 5.10 -24.86 0.70
C GLY A 167 5.36 -23.38 0.88
N PHE A 168 4.31 -22.67 1.29
CA PHE A 168 4.37 -21.26 1.65
C PHE A 168 5.01 -21.09 3.03
N LEU A 169 5.83 -20.05 3.18
CA LEU A 169 6.51 -19.74 4.44
C LEU A 169 5.54 -19.29 5.53
N PHE A 170 4.50 -18.53 5.16
CA PHE A 170 3.54 -17.98 6.11
C PHE A 170 2.16 -18.62 5.94
N LEU A 171 1.78 -19.45 6.92
CA LEU A 171 0.52 -20.17 6.95
C LEU A 171 -0.39 -19.67 8.07
N ASN A 172 -1.71 -19.76 7.88
CA ASN A 172 -2.68 -19.59 8.95
C ASN A 172 -2.78 -20.86 9.80
N LYS A 173 -3.58 -20.78 10.89
CA LYS A 173 -3.87 -21.93 11.78
C LYS A 173 -4.48 -23.16 11.11
N HIS A 174 -4.93 -23.06 9.86
CA HIS A 174 -5.49 -24.17 9.07
C HIS A 174 -4.50 -24.69 8.00
N GLY A 175 -3.22 -24.29 8.08
CA GLY A 175 -2.19 -24.69 7.12
C GLY A 175 -2.35 -24.08 5.73
N LYS A 176 -3.17 -23.03 5.57
CA LYS A 176 -3.35 -22.33 4.28
C LYS A 176 -2.49 -21.07 4.24
N PRO A 177 -1.97 -20.65 3.08
CA PRO A 177 -1.17 -19.44 2.97
C PRO A 177 -1.91 -18.22 3.51
N LEU A 178 -1.18 -17.34 4.19
CA LEU A 178 -1.71 -16.04 4.57
C LEU A 178 -2.11 -15.25 3.34
N ASN A 179 -3.00 -14.29 3.56
CA ASN A 179 -3.30 -13.27 2.57
C ASN A 179 -3.15 -11.89 3.19
N ARG A 180 -3.01 -10.88 2.31
CA ARG A 180 -2.83 -9.47 2.72
C ARG A 180 -3.88 -8.99 3.71
N GLN A 181 -5.14 -9.43 3.57
CA GLN A 181 -6.22 -8.99 4.44
C GLN A 181 -6.09 -9.55 5.85
N LEU A 182 -5.66 -10.81 5.99
CA LEU A 182 -5.38 -11.43 7.28
C LEU A 182 -4.27 -10.68 8.02
N ILE A 183 -3.13 -10.43 7.37
CA ILE A 183 -2.05 -9.63 7.98
C ILE A 183 -2.56 -8.25 8.40
N THR A 184 -3.35 -7.59 7.55
CA THR A 184 -3.92 -6.27 7.86
C THR A 184 -4.81 -6.32 9.11
N ASN A 185 -5.64 -7.35 9.23
CA ASN A 185 -6.56 -7.52 10.35
C ASN A 185 -5.83 -7.92 11.64
N TRP A 186 -4.88 -8.84 11.57
CA TRP A 186 -4.07 -9.27 12.70
C TRP A 186 -3.25 -8.11 13.26
N PHE A 187 -2.59 -7.35 12.39
CA PHE A 187 -1.84 -6.16 12.79
C PHE A 187 -2.76 -5.04 13.32
N LEU A 188 -4.00 -4.93 12.84
CA LEU A 188 -4.99 -4.01 13.42
C LEU A 188 -5.39 -4.44 14.83
N ASN A 189 -5.64 -5.74 15.04
CA ASN A 189 -6.03 -6.25 16.35
C ASN A 189 -4.90 -6.11 17.37
N LEU A 190 -3.66 -6.44 16.98
CA LEU A 190 -2.48 -6.22 17.80
C LEU A 190 -2.38 -4.76 18.26
N ARG A 191 -2.47 -3.81 17.33
CA ARG A 191 -2.43 -2.38 17.68
C ARG A 191 -3.59 -1.96 18.59
N LYS A 192 -4.79 -2.51 18.40
CA LYS A 192 -5.93 -2.22 19.30
C LYS A 192 -5.67 -2.69 20.72
N GLN A 193 -5.03 -3.83 20.91
CA GLN A 193 -4.64 -4.32 22.23
C GLN A 193 -3.61 -3.36 22.85
N ILE A 194 -2.57 -3.00 22.10
CA ILE A 194 -1.55 -2.06 22.58
C ILE A 194 -2.17 -0.70 22.92
N MET A 195 -3.12 -0.18 22.14
CA MET A 195 -3.82 1.08 22.44
C MET A 195 -4.58 1.03 23.76
N GLN A 196 -5.09 -0.14 24.17
CA GLN A 196 -5.78 -0.30 25.46
C GLN A 196 -4.79 -0.26 26.63
N GLU A 197 -3.60 -0.82 26.44
CA GLU A 197 -2.54 -0.89 27.45
C GLU A 197 -1.70 0.40 27.53
N ARG A 198 -1.56 1.10 26.40
CA ARG A 198 -0.76 2.32 26.21
C ARG A 198 -1.56 3.41 25.47
N PRO A 199 -2.54 4.05 26.11
CA PRO A 199 -3.35 5.10 25.48
C PRO A 199 -2.53 6.31 25.01
N GLU A 200 -1.36 6.54 25.61
CA GLU A 200 -0.45 7.62 25.21
C GLU A 200 0.16 7.45 23.81
N LEU A 201 0.10 6.23 23.23
CA LEU A 201 0.59 5.91 21.88
C LEU A 201 -0.55 5.76 20.86
N GLU A 202 -1.79 6.07 21.25
CA GLU A 202 -2.97 5.75 20.45
C GLU A 202 -2.93 6.39 19.05
N GLU A 203 -2.52 7.65 18.95
CA GLU A 203 -2.45 8.38 17.69
C GLU A 203 -1.43 7.76 16.74
N GLU A 204 -0.22 7.48 17.21
CA GLU A 204 0.83 6.86 16.41
C GLU A 204 0.45 5.45 16.01
N LEU A 205 -0.12 4.66 16.93
CA LEU A 205 -0.59 3.30 16.66
C LEU A 205 -1.75 3.32 15.65
N ARG A 206 -2.69 4.28 15.71
CA ARG A 206 -3.79 4.39 14.72
C ARG A 206 -3.23 4.59 13.33
N ASN A 207 -2.13 5.33 13.25
CA ASN A 207 -1.42 5.62 12.03
C ASN A 207 -0.39 4.56 11.62
N PHE A 208 -0.01 3.60 12.46
CA PHE A 208 0.90 2.53 12.04
C PHE A 208 0.15 1.41 11.32
N GLN A 209 0.32 1.27 10.00
CA GLN A 209 -0.19 0.11 9.25
C GLN A 209 0.97 -0.82 8.88
N PHE A 210 0.71 -2.13 8.76
CA PHE A 210 1.75 -3.11 8.41
C PHE A 210 2.48 -2.76 7.10
N ARG A 211 1.78 -2.18 6.12
CA ARG A 211 2.39 -1.72 4.85
C ARG A 211 3.38 -0.57 5.02
N ASP A 212 3.36 0.13 6.15
CA ASP A 212 4.27 1.24 6.43
C ASP A 212 5.69 0.72 6.79
N LEU A 213 5.83 -0.57 7.14
CA LEU A 213 7.14 -1.23 7.28
C LEU A 213 7.99 -1.15 6.01
N ARG A 214 7.36 -1.17 4.83
CA ARG A 214 8.06 -0.94 3.56
C ARG A 214 8.63 0.48 3.46
N ALA A 215 7.94 1.48 4.00
CA ALA A 215 8.45 2.85 4.04
C ALA A 215 9.53 3.01 5.10
N LYS A 216 9.40 2.33 6.25
CA LYS A 216 10.47 2.20 7.25
C LYS A 216 11.73 1.60 6.64
N ALA A 217 11.65 0.40 6.04
CA ALA A 217 12.77 -0.27 5.37
C ALA A 217 13.48 0.63 4.35
N ALA A 218 12.71 1.34 3.52
CA ALA A 218 13.26 2.27 2.53
C ALA A 218 13.97 3.47 3.17
N THR A 219 13.38 4.02 4.23
CA THR A 219 13.94 5.15 4.97
C THR A 219 15.22 4.72 5.67
N ASP A 220 15.21 3.59 6.37
CA ASP A 220 16.35 3.08 7.13
C ASP A 220 17.52 2.75 6.19
N ALA A 221 17.25 2.07 5.05
CA ALA A 221 18.25 1.82 4.02
C ALA A 221 18.86 3.12 3.47
N TYR A 222 18.04 4.17 3.28
CA TYR A 222 18.52 5.48 2.84
C TYR A 222 19.34 6.21 3.92
N LEU A 223 18.92 6.13 5.18
CA LEU A 223 19.63 6.78 6.29
C LEU A 223 21.00 6.12 6.51
N GLN A 224 21.06 4.78 6.47
CA GLN A 224 22.29 4.00 6.62
C GLN A 224 23.21 4.10 5.40
N ASN A 225 22.65 4.08 4.18
CA ASN A 225 23.39 4.05 2.94
C ASN A 225 23.01 5.23 2.04
N ASP A 226 22.31 4.99 0.93
CA ASP A 226 21.87 6.02 0.01
C ASP A 226 20.51 5.69 -0.63
N LYS A 227 20.06 6.57 -1.54
CA LYS A 227 18.77 6.41 -2.22
C LYS A 227 18.77 5.27 -3.23
N GLU A 228 19.93 4.89 -3.78
CA GLU A 228 20.05 3.78 -4.72
C GLU A 228 19.88 2.45 -3.97
N THR A 229 20.52 2.28 -2.81
CA THR A 229 20.30 1.12 -1.94
C THR A 229 18.81 0.95 -1.61
N ALA A 230 18.14 2.03 -1.21
CA ALA A 230 16.70 1.99 -0.93
C ALA A 230 15.86 1.68 -2.20
N ARG A 231 16.28 2.18 -3.37
CA ARG A 231 15.59 1.91 -4.65
C ARG A 231 15.70 0.43 -5.03
N GLU A 232 16.87 -0.16 -4.88
CA GLU A 232 17.16 -1.56 -5.20
C GLU A 232 16.43 -2.50 -4.25
N LEU A 233 16.50 -2.25 -2.93
CA LEU A 233 15.75 -2.99 -1.91
C LEU A 233 14.25 -3.06 -2.24
N LEU A 234 13.67 -1.93 -2.66
CA LEU A 234 12.26 -1.85 -3.00
C LEU A 234 11.92 -2.42 -4.39
N GLY A 235 12.90 -2.68 -5.26
CA GLY A 235 12.69 -3.05 -6.66
C GLY A 235 12.00 -1.95 -7.47
N HIS A 236 12.36 -0.70 -7.21
CA HIS A 236 11.85 0.45 -7.97
C HIS A 236 12.73 0.76 -9.18
N THR A 237 12.10 1.16 -10.28
CA THR A 237 12.81 1.54 -11.51
C THR A 237 13.47 2.92 -11.42
N SER A 238 12.97 3.82 -10.57
CA SER A 238 13.54 5.16 -10.40
C SER A 238 13.52 5.64 -8.95
N THR A 239 14.48 6.50 -8.62
CA THR A 239 14.58 7.17 -7.30
C THR A 239 13.36 8.04 -7.00
N ASN A 240 12.71 8.60 -8.02
CA ASN A 240 11.46 9.35 -7.85
C ASN A 240 10.33 8.49 -7.27
N MET A 241 10.29 7.19 -7.55
CA MET A 241 9.36 6.28 -6.89
C MET A 241 9.76 6.04 -5.43
N THR A 242 11.07 5.87 -5.17
CA THR A 242 11.62 5.67 -3.82
C THR A 242 11.43 6.88 -2.91
N ASN A 243 11.53 8.11 -3.43
CA ASN A 243 11.24 9.34 -2.69
C ASN A 243 9.83 9.36 -2.08
N ARG A 244 8.88 8.59 -2.65
CA ARG A 244 7.52 8.45 -2.08
C ARG A 244 7.47 7.55 -0.84
N TYR A 245 8.55 6.85 -0.50
CA TYR A 245 8.67 5.95 0.65
C TYR A 245 9.68 6.46 1.68
N ILE A 246 10.59 7.36 1.31
CA ILE A 246 11.47 8.03 2.27
C ILE A 246 10.63 8.98 3.14
N ARG A 247 10.64 8.75 4.46
CA ARG A 247 9.88 9.55 5.45
C ARG A 247 10.76 10.42 6.34
N GLN A 248 12.04 10.12 6.42
CA GLN A 248 13.02 10.89 7.17
C GLN A 248 14.23 11.22 6.29
N VAL A 249 14.81 12.39 6.52
CA VAL A 249 15.98 12.88 5.80
C VAL A 249 17.23 12.81 6.66
N LYS A 250 18.41 12.69 6.03
CA LYS A 250 19.69 12.71 6.75
C LYS A 250 19.91 14.05 7.43
N VAL A 251 20.39 14.01 8.67
CA VAL A 251 20.85 15.19 9.42
C VAL A 251 22.00 15.83 8.63
N GLN A 252 21.86 17.12 8.31
CA GLN A 252 22.89 17.88 7.62
C GLN A 252 23.77 18.60 8.64
N LYS A 253 25.09 18.57 8.43
CA LYS A 253 25.98 19.44 9.19
C LYS A 253 25.77 20.89 8.73
N PRO A 254 25.65 21.87 9.64
CA PRO A 254 25.61 23.27 9.27
C PRO A 254 26.81 23.64 8.39
N PHE A 255 26.59 24.51 7.41
CA PHE A 255 27.65 25.01 6.55
C PHE A 255 28.62 25.88 7.36
N ASN A 256 29.90 25.50 7.42
CA ASN A 256 30.93 26.30 8.06
C ASN A 256 31.30 27.49 7.16
N LYS A 257 30.87 28.70 7.54
CA LYS A 257 31.37 29.93 6.89
C LYS A 257 32.88 30.06 7.12
N LYS A 258 33.64 30.31 6.05
CA LYS A 258 35.04 30.76 6.18
C LYS A 258 35.05 32.08 6.97
N LYS A 259 35.81 32.14 8.05
CA LYS A 259 36.11 33.41 8.74
C LYS A 259 36.93 34.27 7.77
N LYS A 260 36.47 35.50 7.53
CA LYS A 260 37.27 36.52 6.82
C LYS A 260 38.40 36.99 7.72
#